data_AF-K1U6E7-F1
#
_entry.id   AF-K1U6E7-F1
#
_cell.length_a   1.000
_cell.length_b   1.000
_cell.length_c   1.000
_cell.angle_alpha   90.00
_cell.angle_beta   90.00
_cell.angle_gamma   90.00
#
_symmetry.space_group_name_H-M   'P 1'
#
loop_
_entity.id
_entity.type
_entity.pdbx_description
1 polymer ?
#
loop_
_entity_poly.entity_id
_entity_poly.type
_entity_poly.pdbx_seq_one_letter_code
_entity_poly.pdbx_strand_id
1 'polypeptide(L)'
;SNNMKEALKKIAEQFALEGAITSIDSLGEGFINDTFIVRTQGDAPDYILQRKNKEIFPDVPAMMENIRKVTEHIRRQVIAEGGDPMREAMTVVPTHDGKLCYEDEAGEFWAVTVFIADTIAYNKADSPELARKGGEGIGKFQAQLADFTEPLAETIKGFHNIRHRFVQWDEAIARDAAGRCREL
;
A
#
# COMPACT_ATOMS: atom_id res chain seq x y z
N SER A 1 -10.87 -15.21 -14.16
CA SER A 1 -12.00 -16.17 -14.29
C SER A 1 -13.04 -15.85 -13.22
N ASN A 2 -14.28 -16.35 -13.35
CA ASN A 2 -15.34 -16.11 -12.36
C ASN A 2 -14.94 -16.58 -10.95
N ASN A 3 -14.21 -17.70 -10.87
CA ASN A 3 -13.72 -18.28 -9.61
C ASN A 3 -12.76 -17.34 -8.84
N MET A 4 -11.89 -16.60 -9.54
CA MET A 4 -11.00 -15.63 -8.91
C MET A 4 -11.78 -14.47 -8.27
N LYS A 5 -12.81 -13.95 -8.95
CA LYS A 5 -13.63 -12.86 -8.42
C LYS A 5 -14.41 -13.30 -7.17
N GLU A 6 -14.92 -14.53 -7.16
CA GLU A 6 -15.58 -15.10 -5.99
C GLU A 6 -14.62 -15.28 -4.79
N ALA A 7 -13.40 -15.74 -5.03
CA ALA A 7 -12.37 -15.84 -3.98
C ALA A 7 -12.02 -14.46 -3.40
N LEU A 8 -11.78 -13.47 -4.27
CA LEU A 8 -11.51 -12.09 -3.83
C LEU A 8 -12.67 -11.49 -3.05
N LYS A 9 -13.92 -11.80 -3.42
CA LYS A 9 -15.11 -11.34 -2.69
C LYS A 9 -15.14 -11.91 -1.28
N LYS A 10 -14.90 -13.21 -1.09
CA LYS A 10 -14.83 -13.84 0.23
C LYS A 10 -13.75 -13.24 1.12
N ILE A 11 -12.61 -12.87 0.53
CA ILE A 11 -11.52 -12.19 1.22
C ILE A 11 -11.93 -10.77 1.63
N ALA A 12 -12.52 -10.00 0.71
CA ALA A 12 -13.02 -8.65 0.99
C ALA A 12 -14.08 -8.64 2.09
N GLU A 13 -14.95 -9.67 2.15
CA GLU A 13 -15.97 -9.86 3.19
C GLU A 13 -15.39 -10.14 4.58
N GLN A 14 -14.08 -10.36 4.74
CA GLN A 14 -13.44 -10.44 6.06
C GLN A 14 -13.22 -9.06 6.69
N PHE A 15 -13.32 -7.99 5.89
CA PHE A 15 -13.11 -6.61 6.28
C PHE A 15 -14.41 -5.92 6.64
N ALA A 16 -14.34 -4.98 7.58
CA ALA A 16 -15.46 -4.16 8.02
C ALA A 16 -15.85 -3.12 6.96
N LEU A 17 -16.21 -3.57 5.76
CA LEU A 17 -16.67 -2.72 4.67
C LEU A 17 -18.08 -2.22 4.96
N GLU A 18 -18.30 -0.95 4.68
CA GLU A 18 -19.63 -0.37 4.53
C GLU A 18 -20.16 -0.66 3.13
N GLY A 19 -21.43 -1.08 3.04
CA GLY A 19 -22.12 -1.36 1.78
C GLY A 19 -21.87 -2.76 1.21
N ALA A 20 -22.78 -3.21 0.35
CA ALA A 20 -22.65 -4.49 -0.34
C ALA A 20 -21.69 -4.36 -1.53
N ILE A 21 -20.78 -5.34 -1.70
CA ILE A 21 -19.85 -5.40 -2.83
C ILE A 21 -20.62 -5.62 -4.14
N THR A 22 -20.42 -4.72 -5.11
CA THR A 22 -20.97 -4.81 -6.47
C THR A 22 -20.00 -5.45 -7.45
N SER A 23 -18.72 -5.07 -7.41
CA SER A 23 -17.68 -5.67 -8.25
C SER A 23 -16.31 -5.62 -7.59
N ILE A 24 -15.44 -6.52 -8.05
CA ILE A 24 -14.00 -6.48 -7.75
C ILE A 24 -13.25 -6.64 -9.06
N ASP A 25 -12.36 -5.69 -9.34
CA ASP A 25 -11.60 -5.61 -10.58
C ASP A 25 -10.13 -5.28 -10.29
N SER A 26 -9.21 -5.80 -11.11
CA SER A 26 -7.78 -5.48 -10.96
C SER A 26 -7.51 -4.00 -11.24
N LEU A 27 -6.62 -3.40 -10.46
CA LEU A 27 -6.25 -2.00 -10.56
C LEU A 27 -4.74 -1.83 -10.79
N GLY A 28 -4.38 -1.47 -12.02
CA GLY A 28 -3.02 -1.06 -12.41
C GLY A 28 -2.00 -2.20 -12.58
N GLU A 29 -0.78 -1.82 -12.97
CA GLU A 29 0.39 -2.68 -13.17
C GLU A 29 1.40 -2.54 -12.00
N GLY A 30 0.92 -2.50 -10.76
CA GLY A 30 1.80 -2.35 -9.60
C GLY A 30 2.87 -3.45 -9.55
N PHE A 31 4.15 -3.08 -9.42
CA PHE A 31 5.27 -4.04 -9.44
C PHE A 31 5.45 -4.86 -8.15
N ILE A 32 4.76 -4.49 -7.07
CA ILE A 32 5.02 -5.03 -5.72
C ILE A 32 3.82 -5.84 -5.23
N ASN A 33 2.64 -5.23 -5.10
CA ASN A 33 1.43 -5.86 -4.58
C ASN A 33 0.38 -6.02 -5.69
N ASP A 34 -0.38 -7.12 -5.65
CA ASP A 34 -1.58 -7.22 -6.48
C ASP A 34 -2.65 -6.31 -5.88
N THR A 35 -3.15 -5.39 -6.70
CA THR A 35 -4.10 -4.36 -6.26
C THR A 35 -5.42 -4.53 -7.00
N PHE A 36 -6.51 -4.47 -6.25
CA PHE A 36 -7.87 -4.60 -6.75
C PHE A 36 -8.72 -3.45 -6.23
N ILE A 37 -9.63 -2.95 -7.06
CA ILE A 37 -10.68 -2.03 -6.65
C ILE A 37 -11.93 -2.82 -6.31
N VAL A 38 -12.50 -2.54 -5.13
CA VAL A 38 -13.77 -3.09 -4.64
C VAL A 38 -14.80 -1.99 -4.74
N ARG A 39 -15.83 -2.20 -5.57
CA ARG A 39 -16.94 -1.27 -5.73
C ARG A 39 -18.09 -1.66 -4.81
N THR A 40 -18.75 -0.69 -4.17
CA THR A 40 -19.90 -0.95 -3.29
C THR A 40 -21.21 -0.34 -3.82
N GLN A 41 -22.33 -0.65 -3.16
CA GLN A 41 -23.65 -0.16 -3.53
C GLN A 41 -23.99 1.17 -2.84
N GLY A 42 -24.73 2.03 -3.55
CA GLY A 42 -25.27 3.27 -3.01
C GLY A 42 -24.19 4.31 -2.74
N ASP A 43 -24.29 4.97 -1.60
CA ASP A 43 -23.37 6.03 -1.17
C ASP A 43 -22.22 5.51 -0.27
N ALA A 44 -22.11 4.19 -0.12
CA ALA A 44 -20.99 3.59 0.60
C ALA A 44 -19.67 3.86 -0.14
N PRO A 45 -18.54 3.96 0.57
CA PRO A 45 -17.26 4.18 -0.08
C PRO A 45 -16.83 2.93 -0.87
N ASP A 46 -16.03 3.17 -1.90
CA ASP A 46 -15.27 2.11 -2.57
C ASP A 46 -13.96 1.85 -1.81
N TYR A 47 -13.32 0.71 -2.11
CA TYR A 47 -12.11 0.29 -1.42
C TYR A 47 -11.03 -0.21 -2.36
N ILE A 48 -9.81 -0.23 -1.84
CA ILE A 48 -8.66 -0.89 -2.45
C ILE A 48 -8.33 -2.12 -1.61
N LEU A 49 -8.42 -3.29 -2.24
CA LEU A 49 -7.98 -4.57 -1.69
C LEU A 49 -6.59 -4.89 -2.25
N GLN A 50 -5.64 -5.21 -1.38
CA GLN A 50 -4.28 -5.56 -1.79
C GLN A 50 -3.83 -6.88 -1.20
N ARG A 51 -3.30 -7.77 -2.07
CA ARG A 51 -2.45 -8.87 -1.64
C ARG A 51 -1.04 -8.33 -1.39
N LYS A 52 -0.56 -8.43 -0.17
CA LYS A 52 0.78 -7.96 0.22
C LYS A 52 1.83 -8.97 -0.19
N ASN A 53 2.90 -8.50 -0.81
CA ASN A 53 4.01 -9.34 -1.20
C ASN A 53 4.84 -9.75 0.02
N LYS A 54 4.55 -10.93 0.58
CA LYS A 54 5.24 -11.46 1.75
C LYS A 54 6.71 -11.84 1.51
N GLU A 55 7.11 -12.03 0.25
CA GLU A 55 8.52 -12.28 -0.08
C GLU A 55 9.37 -11.00 0.08
N ILE A 56 8.78 -9.84 -0.24
CA ILE A 56 9.40 -8.52 -0.05
C ILE A 56 9.20 -8.04 1.40
N PHE A 57 8.02 -8.27 1.97
CA PHE A 57 7.62 -7.85 3.31
C PHE A 57 7.36 -9.07 4.21
N PRO A 58 8.41 -9.67 4.82
CA PRO A 58 8.26 -10.90 5.59
C PRO A 58 7.40 -10.73 6.86
N ASP A 59 7.29 -9.50 7.39
CA ASP A 59 6.44 -9.16 8.54
C ASP A 59 5.33 -8.19 8.11
N VAL A 60 4.31 -8.73 7.44
CA VAL A 60 3.15 -7.94 6.98
C VAL A 60 2.38 -7.31 8.15
N PRO A 61 2.13 -8.01 9.28
CA PRO A 61 1.49 -7.38 10.44
C PRO A 61 2.24 -6.14 10.95
N ALA A 62 3.57 -6.19 11.11
CA ALA A 62 4.34 -5.02 11.52
C ALA A 62 4.33 -3.90 10.47
N MET A 63 4.35 -4.23 9.19
CA MET A 63 4.18 -3.26 8.11
C MET A 63 2.83 -2.54 8.19
N MET A 64 1.75 -3.29 8.42
CA MET A 64 0.41 -2.70 8.55
C MET A 64 0.28 -1.82 9.80
N GLU A 65 0.93 -2.20 10.91
CA GLU A 65 0.98 -1.36 12.10
C GLU A 65 1.75 -0.05 11.88
N ASN A 66 2.88 -0.09 11.16
CA ASN A 66 3.58 1.13 10.73
C ASN A 66 2.66 2.05 9.91
N ILE A 67 1.94 1.46 8.94
CA ILE A 67 0.98 2.18 8.11
C ILE A 67 -0.08 2.85 8.99
N ARG A 68 -0.71 2.11 9.91
CA ARG A 68 -1.75 2.64 10.81
C ARG A 68 -1.23 3.81 11.64
N LYS A 69 -0.06 3.69 12.27
CA LYS A 69 0.53 4.77 13.08
C LYS A 69 0.75 6.05 12.28
N VAL A 70 1.37 5.93 11.11
CA VAL A 70 1.66 7.06 10.22
C VAL A 70 0.37 7.71 9.73
N THR A 71 -0.59 6.92 9.25
CA THR A 71 -1.82 7.48 8.69
C THR A 71 -2.72 8.10 9.75
N GLU A 72 -2.83 7.50 10.94
CA GLU A 72 -3.59 8.11 12.04
C GLU A 72 -2.94 9.40 12.54
N HIS A 73 -1.62 9.47 12.59
CA HIS A 73 -0.91 10.69 12.95
C HIS A 73 -1.23 11.82 11.97
N ILE A 74 -1.09 11.57 10.66
CA ILE A 74 -1.43 12.54 9.61
C ILE A 74 -2.91 12.92 9.69
N ARG A 75 -3.79 11.95 9.90
CA ARG A 75 -5.24 12.17 10.02
C ARG A 75 -5.58 13.15 11.14
N ARG A 76 -4.92 13.05 12.30
CA ARG A 76 -5.13 13.98 13.43
C ARG A 76 -4.75 15.41 13.07
N GLN A 77 -3.63 15.60 12.38
CA GLN A 77 -3.20 16.92 11.92
C GLN A 77 -4.16 17.50 10.88
N VAL A 78 -4.56 16.71 9.87
CA VAL A 78 -5.55 17.13 8.87
C VAL A 78 -6.83 17.63 9.53
N ILE A 79 -7.35 16.91 10.54
CA ILE A 79 -8.54 17.34 11.29
C ILE A 79 -8.28 18.65 12.04
N ALA A 80 -7.13 18.78 12.71
CA ALA A 80 -6.78 19.98 13.47
C ALA A 80 -6.66 21.23 12.57
N GLU A 81 -6.24 21.05 11.31
CA GLU A 81 -6.13 22.10 10.30
C GLU A 81 -7.45 22.38 9.57
N GLY A 82 -8.51 21.63 9.86
CA GLY A 82 -9.83 21.77 9.22
C GLY A 82 -9.90 21.17 7.81
N GLY A 83 -8.98 20.27 7.46
CA GLY A 83 -8.98 19.54 6.19
C GLY A 83 -9.94 18.35 6.18
N ASP A 84 -9.94 17.61 5.07
CA ASP A 84 -10.77 16.41 4.89
C ASP A 84 -9.96 15.13 5.14
N PRO A 85 -10.12 14.47 6.30
CA PRO A 85 -9.35 13.28 6.65
C PRO A 85 -9.68 12.05 5.80
N MET A 86 -10.80 12.03 5.07
CA MET A 86 -11.14 10.94 4.15
C MET A 86 -10.48 11.09 2.78
N ARG A 87 -9.98 12.30 2.46
CA ARG A 87 -9.32 12.61 1.19
C ARG A 87 -7.83 12.87 1.31
N GLU A 88 -7.39 13.38 2.46
CA GLU A 88 -5.99 13.81 2.68
C GLU A 88 -5.16 12.81 3.49
N ALA A 89 -5.77 11.75 4.02
CA ALA A 89 -5.08 10.67 4.72
C ALA A 89 -5.63 9.30 4.29
N MET A 90 -4.72 8.36 4.02
CA MET A 90 -5.11 6.97 3.74
C MET A 90 -5.79 6.36 4.97
N THR A 91 -6.94 5.72 4.76
CA THR A 91 -7.70 5.07 5.83
C THR A 91 -7.63 3.56 5.67
N VAL A 92 -7.03 2.87 6.64
CA VAL A 92 -7.01 1.39 6.71
C VAL A 92 -8.36 0.91 7.21
N VAL A 93 -8.91 -0.11 6.55
CA VAL A 93 -10.13 -0.78 6.99
C VAL A 93 -9.75 -2.06 7.72
N PRO A 94 -10.10 -2.20 9.01
CA PRO A 94 -9.78 -3.41 9.75
C PRO A 94 -10.67 -4.59 9.32
N THR A 95 -10.25 -5.78 9.70
CA THR A 95 -11.09 -6.98 9.69
C THR A 95 -12.21 -6.86 10.73
N HIS A 96 -13.22 -7.72 10.64
CA HIS A 96 -14.30 -7.75 11.65
C HIS A 96 -13.81 -8.06 13.08
N ASP A 97 -12.67 -8.73 13.22
CA ASP A 97 -12.00 -8.99 14.51
C ASP A 97 -10.96 -7.91 14.89
N GLY A 98 -10.90 -6.79 14.15
CA GLY A 98 -10.10 -5.61 14.48
C GLY A 98 -8.63 -5.67 14.05
N LYS A 99 -8.21 -6.69 13.29
CA LYS A 99 -6.86 -6.77 12.73
C LYS A 99 -6.72 -5.86 11.51
N LEU A 100 -5.49 -5.48 11.19
CA LEU A 100 -5.18 -4.61 10.05
C LEU A 100 -4.94 -5.37 8.74
N CYS A 101 -4.82 -6.70 8.82
CA CYS A 101 -4.69 -7.59 7.68
C CYS A 101 -5.37 -8.94 7.97
N TYR A 102 -5.75 -9.62 6.90
CA TYR A 102 -6.29 -10.96 6.90
C TYR A 102 -5.28 -11.91 6.25
N GLU A 103 -5.03 -13.07 6.86
CA GLU A 103 -4.24 -14.16 6.28
C GLU A 103 -5.22 -15.21 5.73
N ASP A 104 -5.12 -15.53 4.44
CA ASP A 104 -5.98 -16.54 3.83
C ASP A 104 -5.46 -17.97 4.03
N GLU A 105 -6.22 -18.95 3.55
CA GLU A 105 -5.87 -20.38 3.68
C GLU A 105 -4.56 -20.76 2.95
N ALA A 106 -4.09 -19.93 2.01
CA ALA A 106 -2.83 -20.11 1.31
C ALA A 106 -1.65 -19.40 2.02
N GLY A 107 -1.90 -18.76 3.17
CA GLY A 107 -0.93 -17.96 3.89
C GLY A 107 -0.56 -16.66 3.16
N GLU A 108 -1.43 -16.15 2.30
CA GLU A 108 -1.28 -14.82 1.69
C GLU A 108 -1.92 -13.76 2.58
N PHE A 109 -1.26 -12.61 2.68
CA PHE A 109 -1.76 -11.49 3.48
C PHE A 109 -2.52 -10.49 2.63
N TRP A 110 -3.68 -10.08 3.13
CA TRP A 110 -4.57 -9.13 2.48
C TRP A 110 -4.81 -7.94 3.39
N ALA A 111 -4.90 -6.74 2.83
CA ALA A 111 -5.31 -5.54 3.55
C ALA A 111 -6.22 -4.67 2.69
N VAL A 112 -7.06 -3.88 3.36
CA VAL A 112 -8.02 -2.99 2.70
C VAL A 112 -7.79 -1.54 3.13
N THR A 113 -7.91 -0.62 2.19
CA THR A 113 -7.99 0.83 2.45
C THR A 113 -9.19 1.43 1.75
N VAL A 114 -9.70 2.55 2.26
CA VAL A 114 -10.72 3.34 1.56
C VAL A 114 -10.15 3.90 0.26
N PHE A 115 -10.92 3.84 -0.83
CA PHE A 115 -10.54 4.42 -2.11
C PHE A 115 -10.77 5.94 -2.09
N ILE A 116 -9.75 6.71 -2.46
CA ILE A 116 -9.85 8.17 -2.54
C ILE A 116 -10.26 8.57 -3.97
N ALA A 117 -11.55 8.82 -4.14
CA ALA A 117 -12.16 9.23 -5.41
C ALA A 117 -11.71 10.63 -5.87
N ASP A 118 -11.91 10.91 -7.16
CA ASP A 118 -11.59 12.19 -7.81
C ASP A 118 -10.11 12.56 -7.69
N THR A 119 -9.23 11.57 -7.89
CA THR A 119 -7.78 11.72 -7.92
C THR A 119 -7.22 11.29 -9.28
N ILE A 120 -6.15 11.96 -9.73
CA ILE A 120 -5.39 11.56 -10.93
C ILE A 120 -3.98 11.21 -10.49
N ALA A 121 -3.58 9.96 -10.72
CA ALA A 121 -2.22 9.48 -10.49
C ALA A 121 -1.42 9.56 -11.79
N TYR A 122 -0.22 10.13 -11.71
CA TYR A 122 0.72 10.20 -12.83
C TYR A 122 1.89 9.25 -12.58
N ASN A 123 2.21 8.40 -13.55
CA ASN A 123 3.31 7.43 -13.44
C ASN A 123 4.70 8.07 -13.67
N LYS A 124 4.74 9.30 -14.19
CA LYS A 124 5.98 10.04 -14.46
C LYS A 124 5.75 11.55 -14.42
N ALA A 125 6.77 12.28 -14.01
CA ALA A 125 6.78 13.74 -13.99
C ALA A 125 7.22 14.28 -15.36
N ASP A 126 6.30 14.26 -16.33
CA ASP A 126 6.58 14.70 -17.71
C ASP A 126 6.66 16.22 -17.90
N SER A 127 6.44 17.00 -16.85
CA SER A 127 6.54 18.45 -16.89
C SER A 127 7.14 19.02 -15.60
N PRO A 128 7.78 20.20 -15.66
CA PRO A 128 8.24 20.90 -14.46
C PRO A 128 7.13 21.14 -13.43
N GLU A 129 5.90 21.37 -13.89
CA GLU A 129 4.75 21.55 -13.00
C GLU A 129 4.39 20.27 -12.25
N LEU A 130 4.36 19.12 -12.94
CA LEU A 130 4.12 17.83 -12.30
C LEU A 130 5.25 17.48 -11.32
N ALA A 131 6.51 17.78 -11.67
CA ALA A 131 7.64 17.62 -10.76
C ALA A 131 7.51 18.49 -9.51
N ARG A 132 7.10 19.77 -9.66
CA ARG A 132 6.83 20.67 -8.53
C ARG A 132 5.72 20.13 -7.63
N LYS A 133 4.59 19.71 -8.19
CA LYS A 133 3.47 19.14 -7.42
C LYS A 133 3.88 17.86 -6.67
N GLY A 134 4.70 17.02 -7.30
CA GLY A 134 5.30 15.86 -6.63
C GLY A 134 6.20 16.25 -5.45
N GLY A 135 7.05 17.25 -5.64
CA GLY A 135 7.90 17.79 -4.58
C GLY A 135 7.10 18.40 -3.42
N GLU A 136 6.02 19.14 -3.72
CA GLU A 136 5.10 19.68 -2.72
C GLU A 136 4.41 18.57 -1.92
N GLY A 137 3.97 17.50 -2.58
CA GLY A 137 3.39 16.33 -1.90
C GLY A 137 4.37 15.67 -0.94
N ILE A 138 5.62 15.44 -1.38
CA ILE A 138 6.67 14.85 -0.53
C ILE A 138 7.02 15.79 0.63
N GLY A 139 7.16 17.09 0.37
CA GLY A 139 7.43 18.10 1.40
C GLY A 139 6.33 18.17 2.44
N LYS A 140 5.05 18.18 2.02
CA LYS A 140 3.89 18.13 2.92
C LYS A 140 3.94 16.88 3.80
N PHE A 141 4.17 15.70 3.21
CA PHE A 141 4.25 14.45 3.96
C PHE A 141 5.37 14.46 5.01
N GLN A 142 6.57 14.96 4.67
CA GLN A 142 7.68 15.09 5.63
C GLN A 142 7.35 16.08 6.76
N ALA A 143 6.74 17.22 6.43
CA ALA A 143 6.32 18.20 7.41
C ALA A 143 5.26 17.64 8.38
N GLN A 144 4.30 16.88 7.86
CA GLN A 144 3.26 16.21 8.64
C GLN A 144 3.82 15.11 9.57
N LEU A 145 5.04 14.63 9.34
CA LEU A 145 5.68 13.62 10.19
C LEU A 145 6.81 14.19 11.05
N ALA A 146 7.00 15.51 11.05
CA ALA A 146 8.11 16.15 11.75
C ALA A 146 8.07 15.96 13.28
N ASP A 147 6.88 15.79 13.86
CA ASP A 147 6.63 15.52 15.28
C ASP A 147 6.19 14.07 15.55
N PHE A 148 6.29 13.18 14.58
CA PHE A 148 6.01 11.76 14.76
C PHE A 148 7.10 11.08 15.59
N THR A 149 6.72 10.49 16.72
CA THR A 149 7.66 9.94 17.72
C THR A 149 7.51 8.44 17.98
N GLU A 150 6.48 7.80 17.40
CA GLU A 150 6.25 6.38 17.62
C GLU A 150 7.29 5.53 16.87
N PRO A 151 7.75 4.41 17.45
CA PRO A 151 8.70 3.53 16.77
C PRO A 151 8.03 2.82 15.58
N LEU A 152 8.77 2.74 14.47
CA LEU A 152 8.41 1.98 13.28
C LEU A 152 9.31 0.76 13.15
N ALA A 153 8.73 -0.39 12.81
CA ALA A 153 9.47 -1.60 12.50
C ALA A 153 10.23 -1.45 11.17
N GLU A 154 11.41 -2.06 11.06
CA GLU A 154 12.12 -2.16 9.78
C GLU A 154 11.43 -3.23 8.90
N THR A 155 10.61 -2.81 7.95
CA THR A 155 9.80 -3.71 7.12
C THR A 155 10.59 -4.37 5.99
N ILE A 156 11.67 -3.73 5.53
CA ILE A 156 12.64 -4.29 4.59
C ILE A 156 14.04 -4.05 5.14
N LYS A 157 14.72 -5.11 5.54
CA LYS A 157 16.07 -5.02 6.11
C LYS A 157 17.05 -4.39 5.14
N GLY A 158 17.76 -3.36 5.59
CA GLY A 158 18.80 -2.70 4.81
C GLY A 158 18.28 -2.02 3.54
N PHE A 159 17.01 -1.59 3.51
CA PHE A 159 16.38 -1.04 2.31
C PHE A 159 17.21 0.09 1.66
N HIS A 160 17.71 1.02 2.49
CA HIS A 160 18.60 2.12 2.10
C HIS A 160 20.08 1.87 2.42
N ASN A 161 20.48 0.65 2.77
CA ASN A 161 21.88 0.31 3.01
C ASN A 161 22.57 0.00 1.68
N ILE A 162 23.14 1.03 1.05
CA ILE A 162 23.77 0.90 -0.26
C ILE A 162 24.93 -0.11 -0.29
N ARG A 163 25.70 -0.25 0.81
CA ARG A 163 26.78 -1.24 0.89
C ARG A 163 26.23 -2.66 0.84
N HIS A 164 25.14 -2.92 1.55
CA HIS A 164 24.45 -4.21 1.48
C HIS A 164 23.91 -4.49 0.07
N ARG A 165 23.37 -3.46 -0.61
CA ARG A 165 22.89 -3.60 -2.00
C ARG A 165 24.01 -3.95 -2.98
N PHE A 166 25.22 -3.40 -2.82
CA PHE A 166 26.37 -3.78 -3.64
C PHE A 166 26.78 -5.24 -3.44
N VAL A 167 26.77 -5.75 -2.20
CA VAL A 167 27.05 -7.17 -1.96
C VAL A 167 26.03 -8.07 -2.67
N GLN A 168 24.73 -7.74 -2.59
CA GLN A 168 23.68 -8.48 -3.31
C GLN A 168 23.86 -8.44 -4.83
N TRP A 169 24.34 -7.32 -5.37
CA TRP A 169 24.66 -7.17 -6.79
C TRP A 169 25.82 -8.08 -7.21
N ASP A 170 26.93 -8.05 -6.47
CA ASP A 170 28.11 -8.89 -6.74
C ASP A 170 27.77 -10.38 -6.67
N GLU A 171 26.97 -10.78 -5.68
CA GLU A 171 26.45 -12.16 -5.55
C GLU A 171 25.55 -12.57 -6.73
N ALA A 172 24.72 -11.65 -7.24
CA ALA A 172 23.84 -11.90 -8.37
C ALA A 172 24.64 -12.07 -9.69
N ILE A 173 25.67 -11.24 -9.89
CA ILE A 173 26.62 -11.39 -11.02
C ILE A 173 27.32 -12.75 -10.92
N ALA A 174 27.87 -13.08 -9.74
CA ALA A 174 28.59 -14.34 -9.56
C ALA A 174 27.69 -15.58 -9.79
N ARG A 175 26.41 -15.50 -9.42
CA ARG A 175 25.44 -16.57 -9.62
C ARG A 175 25.03 -16.72 -11.10
N ASP A 176 24.94 -15.62 -11.83
CA ASP A 176 24.50 -15.52 -13.23
C ASP A 176 23.30 -16.43 -13.58
N ALA A 177 22.28 -16.46 -12.71
CA ALA A 177 21.19 -17.44 -12.81
C ALA A 177 20.41 -17.37 -14.14
N ALA A 178 20.43 -16.21 -14.80
CA ALA A 178 19.78 -15.96 -16.08
C ALA A 178 20.76 -15.95 -17.29
N GLY A 179 22.05 -16.22 -17.08
CA GLY A 179 23.06 -16.23 -18.15
C GLY A 179 23.30 -14.87 -18.81
N ARG A 180 23.02 -13.78 -18.11
CA ARG A 180 23.05 -12.40 -18.64
C ARG A 180 24.38 -11.69 -18.46
N CYS A 181 25.34 -12.30 -17.74
CA CYS A 181 26.63 -11.67 -17.48
C CYS A 181 27.60 -11.70 -18.67
N ARG A 182 27.21 -12.29 -19.81
CA ARG A 182 28.05 -12.34 -21.02
C ARG A 182 28.20 -10.99 -21.74
N GLU A 183 27.41 -9.98 -21.36
CA GLU A 183 27.38 -8.65 -21.99
C GLU A 183 27.71 -7.50 -21.02
N LEU A 184 28.15 -7.82 -19.78
CA LEU A 184 28.56 -6.82 -18.78
C LEU A 184 30.03 -6.39 -18.95
#